data_AF-A0A6V7KCV6-F1
#
_entry.id   AF-A0A6V7KCV6-F1
#
_cell.length_a   1.000
_cell.length_b   1.000
_cell.length_c   1.000
_cell.angle_alpha   90.00
_cell.angle_beta   90.00
_cell.angle_gamma   90.00
#
_symmetry.space_group_name_H-M   'P 1'
#
loop_
_entity.id
_entity.type
_entity.pdbx_description
1 polymer ?
#
loop_
_entity_poly.entity_id
_entity_poly.type
_entity_poly.pdbx_seq_one_letter_code
_entity_poly.pdbx_strand_id
1 'polypeptide(L)' 'SWEQLVVSKLKWDLAAVTPGDFLLHIISRLPIDLTWDLNMVRRHAQTFIALSAR' A
#
# COMPACT_ATOMS: atom_id res chain seq x y z
N SER A 1 -15.93 -23.38 1.51
CA SER A 1 -15.74 -22.39 0.43
C SER A 1 -14.24 -22.17 0.22
N TRP A 2 -13.84 -21.53 -0.89
CA TRP A 2 -12.44 -21.13 -1.09
C TRP A 2 -11.93 -20.18 0.00
N GLU A 3 -12.77 -19.25 0.46
CA GLU A 3 -12.45 -18.32 1.55
C GLU A 3 -12.01 -19.07 2.83
N GLN A 4 -12.79 -20.06 3.28
CA GLN A 4 -12.48 -20.83 4.48
C GLN A 4 -11.19 -21.66 4.34
N LEU A 5 -10.93 -22.20 3.15
CA LEU A 5 -9.69 -22.91 2.86
C LEU A 5 -8.48 -21.96 2.94
N VAL A 6 -8.55 -20.80 2.29
CA VAL A 6 -7.44 -19.82 2.29
C VAL A 6 -7.15 -19.30 3.70
N VAL A 7 -8.17 -18.87 4.45
CA VAL A 7 -7.98 -18.34 5.81
C VAL A 7 -7.43 -19.40 6.76
N SER A 8 -7.87 -20.67 6.64
CA SER A 8 -7.31 -21.76 7.45
C SER A 8 -5.84 -22.04 7.13
N LYS A 9 -5.43 -21.96 5.86
CA LYS A 9 -4.03 -22.14 5.44
C LYS A 9 -3.13 -21.00 5.93
N LEU A 10 -3.66 -19.78 5.99
CA LEU A 10 -2.97 -18.62 6.56
C LEU A 10 -2.98 -18.59 8.11
N LYS A 11 -3.55 -19.60 8.77
CA LYS A 11 -3.71 -19.65 10.24
C LYS A 11 -4.45 -18.43 10.80
N TRP A 12 -5.38 -17.88 10.02
CA TRP A 12 -6.10 -16.65 10.34
C TRP A 12 -5.22 -15.39 10.45
N ASP A 13 -3.96 -15.44 10.02
CA ASP A 13 -3.12 -14.25 9.91
C ASP A 13 -3.38 -13.52 8.58
N LEU A 14 -4.27 -12.53 8.65
CA LEU A 14 -4.69 -11.71 7.51
C LEU A 14 -4.18 -10.27 7.59
N ALA A 15 -3.47 -9.92 8.68
CA ALA A 15 -3.05 -8.55 8.99
C ALA A 15 -1.63 -8.26 8.49
N ALA A 16 -1.32 -8.72 7.27
CA ALA A 16 -0.02 -8.48 6.66
C ALA A 16 0.17 -6.97 6.39
N VAL A 17 1.35 -6.46 6.71
CA VAL A 17 1.73 -5.10 6.36
C VAL A 17 1.97 -5.01 4.85
N THR A 18 1.42 -3.99 4.22
CA THR A 18 1.48 -3.70 2.80
C THR A 18 2.36 -2.47 2.53
N PRO A 19 2.88 -2.30 1.30
CA PRO A 19 3.57 -1.05 0.93
C PRO A 19 2.69 0.20 1.12
N GLY A 20 1.37 0.06 1.02
CA GLY A 20 0.41 1.14 1.21
C GLY A 20 0.44 1.72 2.63
N ASP A 21 0.71 0.88 3.64
CA ASP A 21 0.75 1.29 5.05
C ASP A 21 1.89 2.28 5.34
N PHE A 22 2.96 2.22 4.55
CA PHE A 22 4.11 3.12 4.68
C PHE A 22 4.02 4.36 3.80
N LEU A 23 3.07 4.43 2.86
CA LEU A 23 3.07 5.45 1.81
C LEU A 23 3.04 6.87 2.38
N LEU A 24 2.15 7.15 3.35
CA LEU A 24 2.07 8.45 3.98
C LEU A 24 3.32 8.79 4.78
N HIS A 25 3.87 7.79 5.50
CA HIS A 25 5.09 7.94 6.29
C HIS A 25 6.29 8.31 5.41
N ILE A 26 6.43 7.66 4.25
CA ILE A 26 7.47 7.96 3.28
C ILE A 26 7.28 9.38 2.70
N ILE A 27 6.07 9.72 2.24
CA ILE A 27 5.77 11.05 1.69
C ILE A 27 6.11 12.15 2.69
N SER A 28 5.80 11.97 3.98
CA SER A 28 6.09 12.97 5.03
C SER A 28 7.58 13.26 5.24
N ARG A 29 8.47 12.37 4.79
CA ARG A 29 9.92 12.46 4.97
C ARG A 29 10.67 12.88 3.71
N LEU A 30 9.99 12.96 2.58
CA LEU A 30 10.59 13.45 1.35
C LEU A 30 10.81 14.97 1.47
N PRO A 31 11.88 15.52 0.88
CA PRO A 31 12.07 16.96 0.78
C PRO A 31 11.11 17.53 -0.26
N ILE A 32 9.81 17.54 0.06
CA ILE A 32 8.75 17.94 -0.87
C ILE A 32 8.62 19.46 -0.86
N ASP A 33 8.69 20.06 -2.05
CA ASP A 33 8.42 21.46 -2.26
C ASP A 33 6.91 21.74 -2.16
N LEU A 34 6.53 22.92 -1.64
CA LEU A 34 5.15 23.39 -1.52
C LEU A 34 4.41 23.45 -2.87
N THR A 35 5.15 23.38 -3.97
CA THR A 35 4.63 23.36 -5.34
C THR A 35 4.12 21.99 -5.80
N TRP A 36 4.42 20.91 -5.09
CA TRP A 36 4.07 19.55 -5.51
C TRP A 36 2.60 19.22 -5.21
N ASP A 37 1.92 18.62 -6.19
CA ASP A 37 0.59 18.03 -5.96
C ASP A 37 0.73 16.69 -5.20
N LEU A 38 0.68 16.77 -3.87
CA LEU A 38 0.73 15.59 -2.99
C LEU A 38 -0.38 14.56 -3.28
N ASN A 39 -1.54 15.00 -3.78
CA ASN A 39 -2.61 14.09 -4.14
C ASN A 39 -2.28 13.33 -5.42
N MET A 40 -1.67 14.00 -6.40
CA MET A 40 -1.13 13.34 -7.60
C MET A 40 -0.07 12.30 -7.20
N VAL A 41 0.92 12.68 -6.38
CA VAL A 41 2.00 11.77 -5.96
C VAL A 41 1.44 10.53 -5.27
N ARG A 42 0.51 10.70 -4.33
CA ARG A 42 -0.15 9.60 -3.63
C ARG A 42 -0.89 8.66 -4.59
N ARG A 43 -1.68 9.20 -5.52
CA ARG A 43 -2.43 8.38 -6.50
C ARG A 43 -1.49 7.56 -7.37
N HIS A 44 -0.43 8.16 -7.90
CA HIS A 44 0.53 7.44 -8.73
C HIS A 44 1.26 6.36 -7.95
N ALA A 45 1.70 6.64 -6.71
CA ALA A 45 2.33 5.65 -5.87
C ALA A 45 1.39 4.46 -5.58
N GLN A 46 0.11 4.70 -5.30
CA GLN A 46 -0.89 3.64 -5.13
C GLN A 46 -1.07 2.81 -6.41
N THR A 47 -1.13 3.46 -7.58
CA THR A 47 -1.19 2.75 -8.87
C THR A 47 0.04 1.89 -9.08
N PHE A 48 1.24 2.39 -8.80
CA PHE A 48 2.47 1.61 -8.94
C PHE A 48 2.55 0.44 -7.96
N ILE A 49 2.16 0.62 -6.70
CA ILE A 49 2.03 -0.48 -5.73
C ILE A 49 1.10 -1.57 -6.29
N ALA A 50 -0.06 -1.17 -6.81
CA ALA A 50 -1.03 -2.11 -7.38
C ALA A 50 -0.54 -2.79 -8.67
N LEU A 51 0.26 -2.10 -9.50
CA LEU A 51 0.86 -2.69 -10.70
C LEU A 51 2.00 -3.66 -10.36
N SER A 52 2.78 -3.40 -9.33
CA SER A 52 3.88 -4.28 -8.89
C SER A 52 3.42 -5.52 -8.13
N ALA A 53 2.21 -5.52 -7.56
CA ALA A 53 1.62 -6.67 -6.89
C ALA A 53 0.89 -7.64 -7.84
N ARG A 54 0.96 -7.38 -9.16
CA ARG A 54 0.37 -8.22 -10.21
C ARG A 54 1.34 -9.29 -10.70
#